data_AF-A0A6N2X5K5-F1
#
_entry.id   AF-A0A6N2X5K5-F1
#
_cell.length_a   1.000
_cell.length_b   1.000
_cell.length_c   1.000
_cell.angle_alpha   90.00
_cell.angle_beta   90.00
_cell.angle_gamma   90.00
#
_symmetry.space_group_name_H-M   'P 1'
#
loop_
_entity.id
_entity.type
_entity.pdbx_description
1 polymer ?
#
loop_
_entity_poly.entity_id
_entity_poly.type
_entity_poly.pdbx_seq_one_letter_code
_entity_poly.pdbx_strand_id
1 'polypeptide(L)'
;MTEIFSSTVTNNMQGVFGELNVAIDQNVYEMQYSTNIRAKIMENYLTTTFKDELYNTPMSEFYNNYGAFVLKKFITGGRATAFYVGLYKQEATTAVKEKALDNEISGSFSFKNVGASADLSFGKNSSGSGSSTENGVTELSMAIETVGGSPAYPIFTIPQKLEDVNIDLSQWMASLTDKTTHSIVGIADEGLVPISEFILEKNMKDRIGLYMKGGNGLKPYYEEPQIILQCGKGSFWEPTVRCYAYLYTRNHEFITLSHEVVPDVDVWINTKSQQLSRFYRLKIVSNKNSSDMVERYMKVFDYDAPLMERSVCYRDTNGILYILDREKKVGYSVHSDYLLDTYAIRNAVYTLPSINIS
;
A
#
# COMPACT_ATOMS: atom_id res chain seq x y z
N MET A 1 -13.20 -8.26 13.33
CA MET A 1 -13.50 -9.32 14.34
C MET A 1 -13.54 -8.79 15.76
N THR A 2 -12.48 -8.18 16.30
CA THR A 2 -12.50 -7.53 17.64
C THR A 2 -13.38 -6.28 17.72
N GLU A 3 -13.65 -5.64 16.59
CA GLU A 3 -14.62 -4.52 16.50
C GLU A 3 -16.08 -4.98 16.49
N ILE A 4 -16.31 -6.28 16.25
CA ILE A 4 -17.66 -6.86 16.11
C ILE A 4 -17.98 -7.73 17.33
N PHE A 5 -17.06 -8.62 17.71
CA PHE A 5 -17.15 -9.48 18.90
C PHE A 5 -16.20 -9.00 19.99
N SER A 6 -16.59 -9.18 21.25
CA SER A 6 -15.79 -8.71 22.39
C SER A 6 -14.42 -9.39 22.48
N SER A 7 -13.43 -8.64 22.97
CA SER A 7 -12.04 -9.12 23.12
C SER A 7 -11.91 -10.35 24.03
N THR A 8 -12.85 -10.52 24.97
CA THR A 8 -12.94 -11.69 25.85
C THR A 8 -13.18 -12.99 25.07
N VAL A 9 -13.98 -12.92 24.00
CA VAL A 9 -14.26 -14.09 23.16
C VAL A 9 -13.17 -14.28 22.12
N THR A 10 -12.65 -13.18 21.53
CA THR A 10 -11.62 -13.28 20.48
C THR A 10 -10.26 -13.79 20.98
N ASN A 11 -9.95 -13.61 22.27
CA ASN A 11 -8.68 -14.04 22.87
C ASN A 11 -8.75 -15.44 23.52
N ASN A 12 -9.88 -16.13 23.42
CA ASN A 12 -10.06 -17.43 24.03
C ASN A 12 -9.42 -18.53 23.15
N MET A 13 -8.54 -19.37 23.71
CA MET A 13 -7.91 -20.49 22.99
C MET A 13 -8.92 -21.56 22.51
N GLN A 14 -10.12 -21.59 23.10
CA GLN A 14 -11.24 -22.43 22.65
C GLN A 14 -12.06 -21.78 21.54
N GLY A 15 -11.81 -20.50 21.23
CA GLY A 15 -12.49 -19.77 20.18
C GLY A 15 -12.26 -20.37 18.79
N VAL A 16 -13.33 -20.40 18.01
CA VAL A 16 -13.33 -20.71 16.58
C VAL A 16 -14.17 -19.66 15.87
N PHE A 17 -13.72 -19.23 14.70
CA PHE A 17 -14.32 -18.14 13.95
C PHE A 17 -14.60 -18.59 12.52
N GLY A 18 -15.67 -18.07 11.96
CA GLY A 18 -16.11 -18.44 10.63
C GLY A 18 -16.75 -17.26 9.92
N GLU A 19 -16.73 -17.31 8.60
CA GLU A 19 -17.28 -16.31 7.71
C GLU A 19 -18.10 -17.02 6.64
N LEU A 20 -19.36 -16.62 6.47
CA LEU A 20 -20.21 -17.05 5.37
C LEU A 20 -20.49 -15.84 4.48
N ASN A 21 -20.15 -15.98 3.21
CA ASN A 21 -20.48 -14.99 2.18
C ASN A 21 -21.50 -15.59 1.22
N VAL A 22 -22.66 -14.94 1.11
CA VAL A 22 -23.61 -15.19 0.02
C VAL A 22 -23.52 -14.01 -0.93
N ALA A 23 -22.83 -14.21 -2.06
CA ALA A 23 -22.62 -13.21 -3.10
C ALA A 23 -23.52 -13.49 -4.31
N ILE A 24 -24.20 -12.45 -4.77
CA ILE A 24 -25.02 -12.44 -5.99
C ILE A 24 -24.26 -11.61 -7.01
N ASP A 25 -23.35 -12.28 -7.71
CA ASP A 25 -22.47 -11.65 -8.69
C ASP A 25 -23.24 -11.30 -9.97
N GLN A 26 -23.05 -10.08 -10.47
CA GLN A 26 -23.79 -9.56 -11.62
C GLN A 26 -22.87 -9.15 -12.77
N ASN A 27 -21.93 -8.23 -12.50
CA ASN A 27 -20.98 -7.77 -13.52
C ASN A 27 -19.56 -7.84 -13.01
N VAL A 28 -18.63 -8.02 -13.94
CA VAL A 28 -17.18 -7.93 -13.71
C VAL A 28 -16.68 -6.70 -14.46
N TYR A 29 -16.01 -5.80 -13.74
CA TYR A 29 -15.33 -4.66 -14.33
C TYR A 29 -13.83 -4.89 -14.30
N GLU A 30 -13.17 -4.68 -15.42
CA GLU A 30 -11.73 -4.82 -15.53
C GLU A 30 -11.12 -3.61 -16.23
N MET A 31 -10.18 -2.95 -15.55
CA MET A 31 -9.35 -1.92 -16.14
C MET A 31 -8.31 -2.56 -17.06
N GLN A 32 -8.21 -2.07 -18.30
CA GLN A 32 -7.13 -2.46 -19.20
C GLN A 32 -5.78 -2.09 -18.58
N TYR A 33 -4.88 -3.08 -18.47
CA TYR A 33 -3.65 -2.94 -17.69
C TYR A 33 -2.42 -3.51 -18.39
N SER A 34 -2.15 -3.01 -19.62
CA SER A 34 -0.90 -3.29 -20.32
C SER A 34 0.19 -2.28 -19.93
N THR A 35 1.47 -2.60 -20.21
CA THR A 35 2.60 -1.69 -19.97
C THR A 35 2.39 -0.30 -20.60
N ASN A 36 1.83 -0.26 -21.81
CA ASN A 36 1.52 0.98 -22.52
C ASN A 36 0.38 1.78 -21.85
N ILE A 37 -0.70 1.10 -21.46
CA ILE A 37 -1.83 1.77 -20.77
C ILE A 37 -1.38 2.29 -19.41
N ARG A 38 -0.61 1.51 -18.65
CA ARG A 38 -0.05 1.94 -17.36
C ARG A 38 0.84 3.17 -17.49
N ALA A 39 1.72 3.21 -18.50
CA ALA A 39 2.55 4.38 -18.77
C ALA A 39 1.67 5.63 -19.01
N LYS A 40 0.64 5.50 -19.86
CA LYS A 40 -0.31 6.58 -20.11
C LYS A 40 -1.06 7.01 -18.85
N ILE A 41 -1.47 6.08 -17.99
CA ILE A 41 -2.15 6.38 -16.74
C ILE A 41 -1.25 7.25 -15.84
N MET A 42 -0.01 6.83 -15.61
CA MET A 42 0.95 7.56 -14.76
C MET A 42 1.24 8.95 -15.30
N GLU A 43 1.34 9.10 -16.62
CA GLU A 43 1.62 10.36 -17.29
C GLU A 43 0.41 11.32 -17.23
N ASN A 44 -0.78 10.83 -17.55
CA ASN A 44 -1.91 11.69 -17.94
C ASN A 44 -3.20 11.52 -17.13
N TYR A 45 -3.40 10.42 -16.40
CA TYR A 45 -4.71 10.09 -15.82
C TYR A 45 -4.72 9.96 -14.29
N LEU A 46 -3.59 10.14 -13.60
CA LEU A 46 -3.61 10.30 -12.15
C LEU A 46 -4.30 11.62 -11.79
N THR A 47 -5.19 11.59 -10.80
CA THR A 47 -5.91 12.78 -10.35
C THR A 47 -4.95 13.80 -9.75
N THR A 48 -5.30 15.08 -9.82
CA THR A 48 -4.48 16.17 -9.24
C THR A 48 -4.26 15.96 -7.74
N THR A 49 -5.31 15.58 -7.01
CA THR A 49 -5.23 15.28 -5.57
C THR A 49 -4.31 14.10 -5.27
N PHE A 50 -4.35 13.02 -6.06
CA PHE A 50 -3.45 11.89 -5.86
C PHE A 50 -1.98 12.29 -6.06
N LYS A 51 -1.68 13.08 -7.11
CA LYS A 51 -0.32 13.58 -7.34
C LYS A 51 0.14 14.51 -6.22
N ASP A 52 -0.73 15.41 -5.78
CA ASP A 52 -0.42 16.35 -4.69
C ASP A 52 -0.06 15.60 -3.40
N GLU A 53 -0.92 14.68 -2.97
CA GLU A 53 -0.66 13.83 -1.80
C GLU A 53 0.62 12.99 -1.98
N LEU A 54 0.85 12.42 -3.17
CA LEU A 54 2.03 11.61 -3.42
C LEU A 54 3.34 12.39 -3.20
N TYR A 55 3.40 13.66 -3.62
CA TYR A 55 4.65 14.45 -3.57
C TYR A 55 4.75 15.42 -2.40
N ASN A 56 3.64 15.70 -1.71
CA ASN A 56 3.56 16.67 -0.61
C ASN A 56 3.15 16.06 0.74
N THR A 57 2.82 14.76 0.81
CA THR A 57 2.59 14.01 2.04
C THR A 57 3.73 13.01 2.33
N PRO A 58 4.19 12.81 3.60
CA PRO A 58 5.19 11.79 3.92
C PRO A 58 4.75 10.40 3.44
N MET A 59 5.67 9.61 2.88
CA MET A 59 5.32 8.34 2.20
C MET A 59 4.50 7.37 3.07
N SER A 60 4.75 7.31 4.38
CA SER A 60 3.95 6.44 5.26
C SER A 60 2.52 6.93 5.41
N GLU A 61 2.32 8.25 5.48
CA GLU A 61 1.00 8.85 5.62
C GLU A 61 0.23 8.71 4.30
N PHE A 62 0.86 8.99 3.15
CA PHE A 62 0.31 8.70 1.83
C PHE A 62 -0.15 7.23 1.72
N TYR A 63 0.72 6.29 2.09
CA TYR A 63 0.40 4.85 2.06
C TYR A 63 -0.76 4.48 2.99
N ASN A 64 -0.81 5.05 4.19
CA ASN A 64 -1.88 4.78 5.17
C ASN A 64 -3.23 5.37 4.73
N ASN A 65 -3.22 6.53 4.06
CA ASN A 65 -4.43 7.22 3.60
C ASN A 65 -5.03 6.55 2.36
N TYR A 66 -4.21 6.14 1.38
CA TYR A 66 -4.67 5.54 0.13
C TYR A 66 -4.75 4.01 0.17
N GLY A 67 -3.95 3.38 1.03
CA GLY A 67 -3.80 1.93 1.07
C GLY A 67 -2.78 1.38 0.07
N ALA A 68 -2.65 0.06 0.09
CA ALA A 68 -1.56 -0.65 -0.59
C ALA A 68 -1.82 -0.94 -2.08
N PHE A 69 -3.08 -0.92 -2.51
CA PHE A 69 -3.51 -1.44 -3.80
C PHE A 69 -4.51 -0.54 -4.50
N VAL A 70 -4.48 -0.57 -5.83
CA VAL A 70 -5.49 -0.01 -6.72
C VAL A 70 -6.36 -1.15 -7.25
N LEU A 71 -7.69 -0.97 -7.23
CA LEU A 71 -8.62 -1.92 -7.82
C LEU A 71 -8.51 -1.89 -9.36
N LYS A 72 -8.08 -3.01 -9.93
CA LYS A 72 -8.03 -3.27 -11.38
C LYS A 72 -9.22 -4.10 -11.83
N LYS A 73 -9.64 -5.10 -11.05
CA LYS A 73 -10.72 -6.03 -11.43
C LYS A 73 -11.62 -6.35 -10.27
N PHE A 74 -12.91 -6.03 -10.40
CA PHE A 74 -13.86 -6.19 -9.31
C PHE A 74 -15.22 -6.64 -9.82
N ILE A 75 -15.99 -7.20 -8.90
CA ILE A 75 -17.31 -7.76 -9.14
C ILE A 75 -18.33 -6.84 -8.47
N THR A 76 -19.40 -6.51 -9.18
CA THR A 76 -20.54 -5.78 -8.61
C THR A 76 -21.76 -6.67 -8.49
N GLY A 77 -22.58 -6.40 -7.48
CA GLY A 77 -23.81 -7.13 -7.21
C GLY A 77 -24.34 -6.83 -5.81
N GLY A 78 -24.83 -7.87 -5.13
CA GLY A 78 -25.17 -7.84 -3.70
C GLY A 78 -24.43 -8.91 -2.93
N ARG A 79 -24.03 -8.64 -1.68
CA ARG A 79 -23.41 -9.61 -0.79
C ARG A 79 -23.98 -9.52 0.61
N ALA A 80 -24.33 -10.66 1.18
CA ALA A 80 -24.57 -10.82 2.60
C ALA A 80 -23.36 -11.52 3.22
N THR A 81 -22.71 -10.87 4.18
CA THR A 81 -21.55 -11.39 4.92
C THR A 81 -21.94 -11.61 6.37
N ALA A 82 -21.85 -12.85 6.83
CA ALA A 82 -22.09 -13.20 8.21
C ALA A 82 -20.81 -13.70 8.87
N PHE A 83 -20.43 -13.09 9.99
CA PHE A 83 -19.37 -13.59 10.84
C PHE A 83 -19.95 -14.39 11.98
N TYR A 84 -19.25 -15.46 12.34
CA TYR A 84 -19.58 -16.37 13.42
C TYR A 84 -18.43 -16.46 14.40
N VAL A 85 -18.77 -16.56 15.69
CA VAL A 85 -17.83 -16.92 16.73
C VAL A 85 -18.46 -17.97 17.64
N GLY A 86 -17.72 -19.02 17.96
CA GLY A 86 -18.14 -20.03 18.93
C GLY A 86 -16.96 -20.49 19.79
N LEU A 87 -17.29 -21.17 20.89
CA LEU A 87 -16.33 -21.80 21.77
C LEU A 87 -16.42 -23.31 21.60
N TYR A 88 -15.31 -23.98 21.34
CA TYR A 88 -15.27 -25.44 21.35
C TYR A 88 -15.15 -25.95 22.79
N LYS A 89 -16.04 -26.87 23.21
CA LYS A 89 -16.23 -27.37 24.59
C LYS A 89 -14.96 -27.91 25.26
N GLN A 90 -13.97 -28.33 24.48
CA GLN A 90 -12.75 -28.95 24.98
C GLN A 90 -11.53 -28.53 24.14
N GLU A 91 -10.33 -28.89 24.57
CA GLU A 91 -9.17 -28.75 23.71
C GLU A 91 -9.28 -29.67 22.50
N ALA A 92 -9.04 -29.11 21.32
CA ALA A 92 -9.09 -29.81 20.04
C ALA A 92 -8.16 -29.10 19.06
N THR A 93 -7.76 -29.83 18.01
CA THR A 93 -6.98 -29.24 16.92
C THR A 93 -7.82 -28.22 16.15
N THR A 94 -7.16 -27.25 15.52
CA THR A 94 -7.83 -26.22 14.70
C THR A 94 -8.75 -26.82 13.66
N ALA A 95 -8.30 -27.86 12.93
CA ALA A 95 -9.10 -28.53 11.91
C ALA A 95 -10.40 -29.18 12.45
N VAL A 96 -10.39 -29.68 13.69
CA VAL A 96 -11.59 -30.24 14.33
C VAL A 96 -12.57 -29.12 14.69
N LYS A 97 -12.06 -28.00 15.21
CA LYS A 97 -12.86 -26.82 15.54
C LYS A 97 -13.50 -26.21 14.29
N GLU A 98 -12.72 -26.03 13.23
CA GLU A 98 -13.18 -25.47 11.95
C GLU A 98 -14.27 -26.34 11.32
N LYS A 99 -14.05 -27.66 11.22
CA LYS A 99 -15.06 -28.58 10.68
C LYS A 99 -16.36 -28.57 11.50
N ALA A 100 -16.25 -28.45 12.81
CA ALA A 100 -17.41 -28.36 13.68
C ALA A 100 -18.19 -27.06 13.45
N LEU A 101 -17.49 -25.93 13.30
CA LEU A 101 -18.12 -24.65 13.00
C LEU A 101 -18.73 -24.62 11.59
N ASP A 102 -18.09 -25.21 10.58
CA ASP A 102 -18.62 -25.31 9.21
C ASP A 102 -19.98 -26.02 9.18
N ASN A 103 -20.14 -27.07 10.00
CA ASN A 103 -21.40 -27.78 10.15
C ASN A 103 -22.49 -26.90 10.78
N GLU A 104 -22.14 -26.13 11.82
CA GLU A 104 -23.08 -25.18 12.44
C GLU A 104 -23.47 -24.05 11.47
N ILE A 105 -22.50 -23.49 10.72
CA ILE A 105 -22.76 -22.48 9.70
C ILE A 105 -23.71 -23.04 8.65
N SER A 106 -23.42 -24.24 8.10
CA SER A 106 -24.23 -24.89 7.07
C SER A 106 -25.67 -25.19 7.51
N GLY A 107 -25.87 -25.50 8.80
CA GLY A 107 -27.20 -25.69 9.39
C GLY A 107 -27.93 -24.39 9.74
N SER A 108 -27.28 -23.24 9.59
CA SER A 108 -27.77 -21.94 10.06
C SER A 108 -28.10 -20.94 8.95
N PHE A 109 -28.03 -21.37 7.68
CA PHE A 109 -28.49 -20.55 6.57
C PHE A 109 -29.29 -21.38 5.57
N SER A 110 -30.17 -20.71 4.82
CA SER A 110 -30.91 -21.32 3.73
C SER A 110 -30.91 -20.39 2.54
N PHE A 111 -30.53 -20.93 1.38
CA PHE A 111 -30.61 -20.25 0.09
C PHE A 111 -31.43 -21.13 -0.86
N LYS A 112 -32.64 -20.69 -1.22
CA LYS A 112 -33.57 -21.45 -2.06
C LYS A 112 -33.99 -20.63 -3.27
N ASN A 113 -33.91 -21.22 -4.46
CA ASN A 113 -34.55 -20.65 -5.64
C ASN A 113 -36.05 -20.96 -5.60
N VAL A 114 -36.88 -19.92 -5.46
CA VAL A 114 -38.34 -20.00 -5.46
C VAL A 114 -38.87 -19.30 -6.72
N GLY A 115 -38.89 -20.05 -7.83
CA GLY A 115 -39.34 -19.54 -9.13
C GLY A 115 -38.40 -18.46 -9.69
N ALA A 116 -38.92 -17.25 -9.90
CA ALA A 116 -38.14 -16.09 -10.34
C ALA A 116 -37.51 -15.29 -9.16
N SER A 117 -37.77 -15.68 -7.92
CA SER A 117 -37.21 -15.09 -6.70
C SER A 117 -36.26 -16.08 -6.02
N ALA A 118 -35.31 -15.56 -5.25
CA ALA A 118 -34.45 -16.36 -4.39
C ALA A 118 -34.68 -15.94 -2.94
N ASP A 119 -34.93 -16.93 -2.08
CA ASP A 119 -35.11 -16.74 -0.66
C ASP A 119 -33.79 -17.01 0.06
N LEU A 120 -33.36 -16.03 0.85
CA LEU A 120 -32.15 -16.10 1.65
C LEU A 120 -32.51 -15.84 3.11
N SER A 121 -32.16 -16.75 4.01
CA SER A 121 -32.40 -16.59 5.44
C SER A 121 -31.24 -17.13 6.27
N PHE A 122 -31.10 -16.59 7.48
CA PHE A 122 -30.11 -16.97 8.47
C PHE A 122 -30.77 -17.24 9.83
N GLY A 123 -30.20 -18.17 10.59
CA GLY A 123 -30.70 -18.64 11.89
C GLY A 123 -30.95 -20.15 11.92
N LYS A 124 -31.03 -20.74 13.12
CA LYS A 124 -31.24 -22.20 13.28
C LYS A 124 -32.54 -22.74 12.69
N ASN A 125 -33.55 -21.87 12.54
CA ASN A 125 -34.85 -22.22 11.96
C ASN A 125 -34.91 -21.97 10.44
N SER A 126 -33.84 -21.44 9.83
CA SER A 126 -33.70 -21.43 8.38
C SER A 126 -33.50 -22.89 7.95
N SER A 127 -34.43 -23.43 7.18
CA SER A 127 -34.51 -24.86 6.84
C SER A 127 -33.42 -25.30 5.84
N GLY A 128 -32.16 -25.16 6.22
CA GLY A 128 -30.98 -25.67 5.53
C GLY A 128 -30.82 -27.19 5.68
N SER A 129 -30.10 -27.81 4.74
CA SER A 129 -29.97 -29.25 4.52
C SER A 129 -29.02 -30.00 5.47
N GLY A 130 -28.85 -29.53 6.71
CA GLY A 130 -27.99 -30.18 7.70
C GLY A 130 -28.58 -30.09 9.09
N SER A 131 -29.09 -31.21 9.63
CA SER A 131 -29.42 -31.26 11.07
C SER A 131 -28.11 -31.38 11.86
N SER A 132 -27.68 -30.33 12.58
CA SER A 132 -26.50 -30.44 13.45
C SER A 132 -26.86 -31.13 14.76
N THR A 133 -26.73 -32.46 14.81
CA THR A 133 -26.83 -33.25 16.05
C THR A 133 -25.47 -33.53 16.71
N GLU A 134 -24.38 -33.03 16.14
CA GLU A 134 -23.05 -33.01 16.74
C GLU A 134 -22.48 -31.62 16.40
N ASN A 135 -21.75 -30.89 17.27
CA ASN A 135 -20.29 -31.03 17.25
C ASN A 135 -19.62 -30.04 18.20
N GLY A 136 -19.80 -30.16 19.52
CA GLY A 136 -18.88 -29.54 20.49
C GLY A 136 -18.75 -28.00 20.52
N VAL A 137 -19.40 -27.23 19.62
CA VAL A 137 -19.38 -25.76 19.63
C VAL A 137 -20.51 -25.24 20.53
N THR A 138 -20.18 -24.27 21.37
CA THR A 138 -21.06 -23.61 22.33
C THR A 138 -20.95 -22.10 22.18
N GLU A 139 -21.91 -21.36 22.74
CA GLU A 139 -21.91 -19.89 22.73
C GLU A 139 -21.81 -19.29 21.33
N LEU A 140 -22.31 -20.02 20.33
CA LEU A 140 -22.26 -19.62 18.94
C LEU A 140 -23.07 -18.34 18.72
N SER A 141 -22.39 -17.30 18.27
CA SER A 141 -22.96 -15.98 17.99
C SER A 141 -22.65 -15.55 16.58
N MET A 142 -23.52 -14.71 16.02
CA MET A 142 -23.46 -14.24 14.64
C MET A 142 -23.71 -12.74 14.56
N ALA A 143 -23.01 -12.09 13.63
CA ALA A 143 -23.31 -10.74 13.15
C ALA A 143 -23.33 -10.73 11.62
N ILE A 144 -24.26 -9.99 11.02
CA ILE A 144 -24.44 -9.95 9.56
C ILE A 144 -24.44 -8.51 9.03
N GLU A 145 -23.91 -8.35 7.82
CA GLU A 145 -23.97 -7.13 7.02
C GLU A 145 -24.42 -7.48 5.60
N THR A 146 -25.12 -6.56 4.95
CA THR A 146 -25.50 -6.61 3.53
C THR A 146 -24.92 -5.43 2.78
N VAL A 147 -24.27 -5.69 1.65
CA VAL A 147 -23.69 -4.70 0.72
C VAL A 147 -24.39 -4.79 -0.63
N GLY A 148 -24.76 -3.64 -1.22
CA GLY A 148 -25.62 -3.59 -2.41
C GLY A 148 -27.06 -3.97 -2.09
N GLY A 149 -27.97 -3.75 -3.04
CA GLY A 149 -29.41 -3.87 -2.81
C GLY A 149 -29.98 -2.68 -2.03
N SER A 150 -31.28 -2.72 -1.79
CA SER A 150 -31.95 -1.84 -0.83
C SER A 150 -31.42 -2.14 0.58
N PRO A 151 -31.02 -1.13 1.37
CA PRO A 151 -30.38 -1.35 2.67
C PRO A 151 -31.24 -2.22 3.61
N ALA A 152 -30.73 -3.40 3.98
CA ALA A 152 -31.30 -4.24 5.04
C ALA A 152 -30.44 -4.13 6.31
N TYR A 153 -29.16 -4.48 6.20
CA TYR A 153 -28.16 -4.37 7.27
C TYR A 153 -26.90 -3.69 6.73
N PRO A 154 -26.90 -2.35 6.55
CA PRO A 154 -25.81 -1.62 5.89
C PRO A 154 -24.50 -1.56 6.71
N ILE A 155 -24.54 -2.03 7.95
CA ILE A 155 -23.41 -2.25 8.85
C ILE A 155 -23.66 -3.58 9.57
N PHE A 156 -22.61 -4.19 10.13
CA PHE A 156 -22.76 -5.38 10.95
C PHE A 156 -23.77 -5.19 12.08
N THR A 157 -24.69 -6.13 12.21
CA THR A 157 -25.60 -6.20 13.36
C THR A 157 -24.83 -6.39 14.66
N ILE A 158 -25.45 -6.00 15.78
CA ILE A 158 -24.96 -6.41 17.10
C ILE A 158 -24.93 -7.94 17.13
N PRO A 159 -23.84 -8.58 17.59
CA PRO A 159 -23.77 -10.04 17.71
C PRO A 159 -24.93 -10.60 18.53
N GLN A 160 -25.58 -11.63 17.98
CA GLN A 160 -26.66 -12.35 18.65
C GLN A 160 -26.32 -13.84 18.73
N LYS A 161 -26.78 -14.51 19.79
CA LYS A 161 -26.68 -15.98 19.85
C LYS A 161 -27.45 -16.56 18.68
N LEU A 162 -26.88 -17.56 18.02
CA LEU A 162 -27.46 -18.14 16.82
C LEU A 162 -28.88 -18.71 17.03
N GLU A 163 -29.17 -19.10 18.27
CA GLU A 163 -30.49 -19.57 18.74
C GLU A 163 -31.58 -18.51 18.61
N ASP A 164 -31.20 -17.23 18.77
CA ASP A 164 -32.09 -16.08 18.75
C ASP A 164 -32.17 -15.43 17.35
N VAL A 165 -31.33 -15.86 16.41
CA VAL A 165 -31.28 -15.31 15.04
C VAL A 165 -32.41 -15.90 14.20
N ASN A 166 -33.21 -15.01 13.59
CA ASN A 166 -34.21 -15.34 12.57
C ASN A 166 -34.28 -14.20 11.55
N ILE A 167 -33.40 -14.24 10.56
CA ILE A 167 -33.23 -13.17 9.57
C ILE A 167 -33.72 -13.66 8.22
N ASP A 168 -34.61 -12.89 7.60
CA ASP A 168 -35.09 -13.09 6.24
C ASP A 168 -34.60 -11.95 5.34
N LEU A 169 -33.82 -12.31 4.33
CA LEU A 169 -33.25 -11.40 3.33
C LEU A 169 -33.94 -11.53 1.96
N SER A 170 -35.11 -12.18 1.84
CA SER A 170 -35.82 -12.27 0.56
C SER A 170 -36.14 -10.90 -0.06
N GLN A 171 -36.50 -9.90 0.76
CA GLN A 171 -36.72 -8.53 0.26
C GLN A 171 -35.43 -7.87 -0.25
N TRP A 172 -34.33 -8.06 0.48
CA TRP A 172 -33.02 -7.60 0.05
C TRP A 172 -32.60 -8.28 -1.27
N MET A 173 -32.76 -9.60 -1.36
CA MET A 173 -32.52 -10.37 -2.58
C MET A 173 -33.34 -9.85 -3.77
N ALA A 174 -34.63 -9.60 -3.57
CA ALA A 174 -35.51 -9.07 -4.62
C ALA A 174 -35.06 -7.68 -5.12
N SER A 175 -34.51 -6.85 -4.22
CA SER A 175 -34.01 -5.51 -4.59
C SER A 175 -32.81 -5.54 -5.55
N LEU A 176 -32.03 -6.64 -5.55
CA LEU A 176 -30.88 -6.81 -6.44
C LEU A 176 -31.27 -7.00 -7.91
N THR A 177 -32.56 -7.13 -8.23
CA THR A 177 -33.05 -7.08 -9.61
C THR A 177 -32.82 -5.69 -10.23
N ASP A 178 -32.80 -4.63 -9.42
CA ASP A 178 -32.44 -3.29 -9.85
C ASP A 178 -30.91 -3.11 -9.80
N LYS A 179 -30.29 -3.02 -10.98
CA LYS A 179 -28.83 -2.84 -11.13
C LYS A 179 -28.29 -1.55 -10.53
N THR A 180 -29.13 -0.53 -10.31
CA THR A 180 -28.72 0.73 -9.68
C THR A 180 -28.43 0.57 -8.20
N THR A 181 -28.88 -0.53 -7.59
CA THR A 181 -28.62 -0.86 -6.19
C THR A 181 -27.32 -1.66 -5.99
N HIS A 182 -26.65 -2.06 -7.07
CA HIS A 182 -25.45 -2.89 -6.96
C HIS A 182 -24.27 -2.11 -6.40
N SER A 183 -23.42 -2.79 -5.64
CA SER A 183 -22.18 -2.24 -5.10
C SER A 183 -21.01 -3.19 -5.41
N ILE A 184 -19.78 -2.80 -5.08
CA ILE A 184 -18.61 -3.67 -5.17
C ILE A 184 -18.73 -4.76 -4.10
N VAL A 185 -18.80 -6.01 -4.52
CA VAL A 185 -19.05 -7.18 -3.65
C VAL A 185 -17.93 -8.20 -3.67
N GLY A 186 -17.01 -8.07 -4.61
CA GLY A 186 -15.88 -8.98 -4.73
C GLY A 186 -14.74 -8.34 -5.47
N ILE A 187 -13.53 -8.85 -5.20
CA ILE A 187 -12.33 -8.55 -5.97
C ILE A 187 -11.99 -9.84 -6.70
N ALA A 188 -11.92 -9.78 -8.02
CA ALA A 188 -11.60 -10.95 -8.82
C ALA A 188 -10.09 -11.26 -8.74
N ASP A 189 -9.70 -12.46 -9.18
CA ASP A 189 -8.30 -12.84 -9.32
C ASP A 189 -7.51 -11.78 -10.10
N GLU A 190 -6.30 -11.47 -9.62
CA GLU A 190 -5.44 -10.40 -10.13
C GLU A 190 -6.12 -9.00 -10.16
N GLY A 191 -7.16 -8.82 -9.35
CA GLY A 191 -7.95 -7.59 -9.28
C GLY A 191 -7.33 -6.47 -8.46
N LEU A 192 -6.24 -6.75 -7.75
CA LEU A 192 -5.45 -5.75 -7.02
C LEU A 192 -4.09 -5.58 -7.68
N VAL A 193 -3.72 -4.32 -7.87
CA VAL A 193 -2.40 -3.94 -8.38
C VAL A 193 -1.72 -3.09 -7.32
N PRO A 194 -0.43 -3.32 -7.01
CA PRO A 194 0.30 -2.48 -6.06
C PRO A 194 0.23 -1.00 -6.43
N ILE A 195 -0.04 -0.13 -5.46
CA ILE A 195 -0.09 1.33 -5.68
C ILE A 195 1.22 1.88 -6.25
N SER A 196 2.35 1.24 -5.92
CA SER A 196 3.68 1.57 -6.42
C SER A 196 3.85 1.38 -7.94
N GLU A 197 2.98 0.61 -8.60
CA GLU A 197 2.97 0.49 -10.06
C GLU A 197 2.40 1.72 -10.77
N PHE A 198 1.82 2.66 -10.02
CA PHE A 198 1.28 3.94 -10.52
C PHE A 198 2.17 5.13 -10.15
N ILE A 199 3.42 4.87 -9.75
CA ILE A 199 4.40 5.89 -9.36
C ILE A 199 5.57 5.83 -10.34
N LEU A 200 5.92 6.98 -10.93
CA LEU A 200 7.01 7.09 -11.91
C LEU A 200 8.38 7.06 -11.23
N GLU A 201 8.50 7.74 -10.08
CA GLU A 201 9.73 7.91 -9.33
C GLU A 201 10.19 6.60 -8.73
N LYS A 202 11.30 6.07 -9.25
CA LYS A 202 11.83 4.76 -8.87
C LYS A 202 12.10 4.64 -7.37
N ASN A 203 12.66 5.68 -6.76
CA ASN A 203 12.97 5.73 -5.34
C ASN A 203 11.71 5.57 -4.48
N MET A 204 10.64 6.26 -4.84
CA MET A 204 9.34 6.15 -4.17
C MET A 204 8.68 4.80 -4.40
N LYS A 205 8.67 4.33 -5.66
CA LYS A 205 8.14 3.02 -6.05
C LYS A 205 8.77 1.88 -5.26
N ASP A 206 10.10 1.85 -5.20
CA ASP A 206 10.86 0.81 -4.52
C ASP A 206 10.65 0.85 -3.00
N ARG A 207 10.62 2.05 -2.40
CA ARG A 207 10.35 2.25 -0.96
C ARG A 207 8.98 1.73 -0.56
N ILE A 208 7.93 2.13 -1.28
CA ILE A 208 6.58 1.63 -1.03
C ILE A 208 6.50 0.12 -1.29
N GLY A 209 7.11 -0.35 -2.38
CA GLY A 209 7.15 -1.78 -2.72
C GLY A 209 7.86 -2.64 -1.66
N LEU A 210 8.89 -2.11 -1.00
CA LEU A 210 9.55 -2.79 0.12
C LEU A 210 8.66 -2.84 1.35
N TYR A 211 8.00 -1.73 1.68
CA TYR A 211 7.10 -1.64 2.82
C TYR A 211 5.94 -2.63 2.70
N MET A 212 5.36 -2.74 1.49
CA MET A 212 4.32 -3.72 1.17
C MET A 212 4.74 -5.19 1.40
N LYS A 213 6.04 -5.49 1.30
CA LYS A 213 6.59 -6.85 1.50
C LYS A 213 6.96 -7.12 2.97
N GLY A 214 6.53 -6.27 3.90
CA GLY A 214 6.86 -6.38 5.33
C GLY A 214 8.23 -5.82 5.67
N GLY A 215 8.87 -5.06 4.77
CA GLY A 215 10.10 -4.35 5.08
C GLY A 215 9.84 -3.14 5.97
N ASN A 216 10.78 -2.83 6.88
CA ASN A 216 10.76 -1.58 7.62
C ASN A 216 11.17 -0.42 6.70
N GLY A 217 10.62 0.79 6.87
CA GLY A 217 11.32 1.96 6.33
C GLY A 217 10.53 3.21 5.96
N LEU A 218 9.20 3.25 6.04
CA LEU A 218 8.49 4.51 5.83
C LEU A 218 8.42 5.30 7.15
N LYS A 219 8.78 6.57 7.09
CA LYS A 219 8.77 7.49 8.23
C LYS A 219 7.58 8.45 8.11
N PRO A 220 6.89 8.78 9.23
CA PRO A 220 5.71 9.66 9.23
C PRO A 220 6.05 11.14 9.27
N TYR A 221 7.21 11.52 8.73
CA TYR A 221 7.66 12.91 8.67
C TYR A 221 8.66 13.07 7.55
N TYR A 222 8.91 14.32 7.18
CA TYR A 222 10.01 14.69 6.31
C TYR A 222 11.26 15.02 7.11
N GLU A 223 12.42 14.69 6.56
CA GLU A 223 13.69 15.22 7.03
C GLU A 223 14.11 16.45 6.20
N GLU A 224 14.90 17.35 6.80
CA GLU A 224 15.65 18.33 6.05
C GLU A 224 16.67 17.63 5.11
N PRO A 225 16.64 17.88 3.78
CA PRO A 225 17.63 17.32 2.89
C PRO A 225 19.05 17.77 3.21
N GLN A 226 20.02 16.88 3.04
CA GLN A 226 21.42 17.17 3.33
C GLN A 226 22.36 16.41 2.39
N ILE A 227 23.57 16.94 2.23
CA ILE A 227 24.65 16.21 1.58
C ILE A 227 25.42 15.44 2.64
N ILE A 228 25.57 14.13 2.44
CA ILE A 228 26.32 13.26 3.35
C ILE A 228 27.58 12.79 2.63
N LEU A 229 28.73 13.18 3.16
CA LEU A 229 30.04 12.71 2.72
C LEU A 229 30.47 11.58 3.65
N GLN A 230 30.51 10.36 3.14
CA GLN A 230 30.82 9.17 3.92
C GLN A 230 32.10 8.53 3.39
N CYS A 231 33.07 8.34 4.28
CA CYS A 231 34.32 7.67 3.93
C CYS A 231 34.51 6.43 4.82
N GLY A 232 34.99 5.36 4.20
CA GLY A 232 35.38 4.13 4.88
C GLY A 232 36.56 4.33 5.82
N LYS A 233 37.11 3.22 6.32
CA LYS A 233 38.31 3.22 7.13
C LYS A 233 39.51 2.80 6.29
N GLY A 234 40.51 3.68 6.17
CA GLY A 234 41.80 3.31 5.58
C GLY A 234 42.55 2.32 6.46
N SER A 235 43.48 1.56 5.87
CA SER A 235 44.34 0.65 6.61
C SER A 235 45.81 0.89 6.25
N PHE A 236 46.73 0.41 7.09
CA PHE A 236 48.16 0.49 6.79
C PHE A 236 48.53 -0.23 5.47
N TRP A 237 47.77 -1.27 5.13
CA TRP A 237 47.99 -2.08 3.92
C TRP A 237 47.26 -1.54 2.69
N GLU A 238 46.23 -0.72 2.89
CA GLU A 238 45.43 -0.08 1.85
C GLU A 238 45.24 1.40 2.22
N PRO A 239 46.18 2.27 1.80
CA PRO A 239 46.19 3.67 2.23
C PRO A 239 45.08 4.48 1.56
N THR A 240 44.49 3.98 0.48
CA THR A 240 43.35 4.61 -0.19
C THR A 240 42.04 4.22 0.47
N VAL A 241 41.15 5.19 0.59
CA VAL A 241 39.85 5.05 1.25
C VAL A 241 38.75 5.22 0.22
N ARG A 242 37.72 4.38 0.28
CA ARG A 242 36.51 4.59 -0.50
C ARG A 242 35.64 5.66 0.16
N CYS A 243 35.26 6.66 -0.63
CA CYS A 243 34.43 7.78 -0.20
C CYS A 243 33.22 7.93 -1.13
N TYR A 244 32.08 8.26 -0.54
CA TYR A 244 30.81 8.46 -1.21
C TYR A 244 30.23 9.81 -0.83
N ALA A 245 29.62 10.48 -1.80
CA ALA A 245 28.77 11.63 -1.56
C ALA A 245 27.33 11.23 -1.88
N TYR A 246 26.43 11.44 -0.93
CA TYR A 246 25.00 11.18 -1.09
C TYR A 246 24.20 12.46 -0.93
N LEU A 247 23.13 12.58 -1.71
CA LEU A 247 21.99 13.42 -1.38
C LEU A 247 21.06 12.59 -0.50
N TYR A 248 20.87 13.02 0.75
CA TYR A 248 19.84 12.50 1.63
C TYR A 248 18.54 13.25 1.37
N THR A 249 17.52 12.55 0.90
CA THR A 249 16.24 13.15 0.50
C THR A 249 15.35 13.42 1.71
N ARG A 250 14.34 14.27 1.53
CA ARG A 250 13.30 14.50 2.55
C ARG A 250 12.53 13.22 2.94
N ASN A 251 12.58 12.20 2.08
CA ASN A 251 11.93 10.90 2.27
C ASN A 251 12.91 9.83 2.80
N HIS A 252 14.02 10.25 3.40
CA HIS A 252 15.01 9.37 4.03
C HIS A 252 15.72 8.43 3.05
N GLU A 253 15.91 8.84 1.81
CA GLU A 253 16.62 8.06 0.78
C GLU A 253 18.03 8.59 0.56
N PHE A 254 18.94 7.70 0.21
CA PHE A 254 20.31 8.06 -0.18
C PHE A 254 20.43 7.95 -1.70
N ILE A 255 20.63 9.09 -2.37
CA ILE A 255 20.93 9.14 -3.80
C ILE A 255 22.43 9.38 -3.97
N THR A 256 23.13 8.49 -4.67
CA THR A 256 24.57 8.58 -4.92
C THR A 256 24.88 9.73 -5.87
N LEU A 257 25.57 10.76 -5.38
CA LEU A 257 26.08 11.87 -6.20
C LEU A 257 27.40 11.49 -6.86
N SER A 258 28.26 10.78 -6.12
CA SER A 258 29.55 10.29 -6.60
C SER A 258 30.15 9.29 -5.63
N HIS A 259 31.06 8.46 -6.14
CA HIS A 259 31.92 7.60 -5.34
C HIS A 259 33.34 7.63 -5.90
N GLU A 260 34.33 7.70 -5.02
CA GLU A 260 35.74 7.88 -5.39
C GLU A 260 36.63 7.07 -4.42
N VAL A 261 37.77 6.57 -4.92
CA VAL A 261 38.82 5.97 -4.08
C VAL A 261 39.94 6.99 -3.96
N VAL A 262 40.22 7.42 -2.73
CA VAL A 262 41.05 8.61 -2.48
C VAL A 262 42.20 8.32 -1.51
N PRO A 263 43.39 8.89 -1.73
CA PRO A 263 44.52 8.72 -0.82
C PRO A 263 44.41 9.60 0.45
N ASP A 264 43.65 10.70 0.37
CA ASP A 264 43.48 11.66 1.48
C ASP A 264 42.00 12.05 1.60
N VAL A 265 41.38 11.62 2.69
CA VAL A 265 39.96 11.84 2.99
C VAL A 265 39.66 13.31 3.27
N ASP A 266 40.58 14.05 3.89
CA ASP A 266 40.35 15.44 4.30
C ASP A 266 40.42 16.38 3.10
N VAL A 267 41.40 16.15 2.22
CA VAL A 267 41.49 16.84 0.94
C VAL A 267 40.25 16.56 0.08
N TRP A 268 39.81 15.30 0.03
CA TRP A 268 38.60 14.94 -0.72
C TRP A 268 37.35 15.61 -0.16
N ILE A 269 37.12 15.57 1.16
CA ILE A 269 35.96 16.22 1.79
C ILE A 269 35.91 17.72 1.47
N ASN A 270 37.04 18.42 1.60
CA ASN A 270 37.10 19.86 1.31
C ASN A 270 36.80 20.17 -0.16
N THR A 271 37.45 19.44 -1.07
CA THR A 271 37.28 19.61 -2.52
C THR A 271 35.84 19.30 -2.93
N LYS A 272 35.30 18.18 -2.43
CA LYS A 272 33.96 17.72 -2.79
C LYS A 272 32.87 18.62 -2.24
N SER A 273 33.05 19.11 -1.01
CA SER A 273 32.15 20.09 -0.41
C SER A 273 32.07 21.36 -1.25
N GLN A 274 33.22 21.89 -1.69
CA GLN A 274 33.26 23.06 -2.56
C GLN A 274 32.59 22.80 -3.92
N GLN A 275 32.86 21.64 -4.54
CA GLN A 275 32.24 21.26 -5.81
C GLN A 275 30.71 21.19 -5.69
N LEU A 276 30.21 20.43 -4.71
CA LEU A 276 28.77 20.21 -4.53
C LEU A 276 28.04 21.49 -4.11
N SER A 277 28.68 22.38 -3.33
CA SER A 277 28.11 23.67 -2.91
C SER A 277 27.80 24.62 -4.08
N ARG A 278 28.37 24.39 -5.27
CA ARG A 278 28.04 25.15 -6.48
C ARG A 278 26.61 24.87 -6.96
N PHE A 279 26.11 23.67 -6.71
CA PHE A 279 24.79 23.21 -7.15
C PHE A 279 23.80 23.09 -5.99
N TYR A 280 24.23 22.48 -4.89
CA TYR A 280 23.44 22.20 -3.71
C TYR A 280 23.87 23.10 -2.57
N ARG A 281 23.04 24.08 -2.18
CA ARG A 281 23.31 24.92 -1.01
C ARG A 281 22.75 24.33 0.28
N LEU A 282 22.83 23.00 0.40
CA LEU A 282 22.37 22.23 1.54
C LEU A 282 23.44 22.14 2.63
N LYS A 283 23.01 21.79 3.84
CA LYS A 283 23.92 21.37 4.90
C LYS A 283 24.75 20.17 4.41
N ILE A 284 26.07 20.24 4.62
CA ILE A 284 27.00 19.15 4.31
C ILE A 284 27.48 18.54 5.63
N VAL A 285 27.30 17.22 5.78
CA VAL A 285 27.73 16.44 6.94
C VAL A 285 28.77 15.42 6.49
N SER A 286 29.89 15.35 7.21
CA SER A 286 30.97 14.41 6.91
C SER A 286 31.12 13.35 7.99
N ASN A 287 31.09 12.08 7.59
CA ASN A 287 31.29 10.91 8.44
C ASN A 287 32.57 10.18 8.01
N LYS A 288 33.63 10.33 8.82
CA LYS A 288 34.94 9.67 8.59
C LYS A 288 34.98 8.33 9.33
N ASN A 289 35.77 7.38 8.81
CA ASN A 289 35.98 6.06 9.42
C ASN A 289 34.68 5.26 9.61
N SER A 290 33.71 5.44 8.72
CA SER A 290 32.48 4.64 8.75
C SER A 290 32.79 3.19 8.39
N SER A 291 32.10 2.23 9.02
CA SER A 291 32.22 0.84 8.59
C SER A 291 31.39 0.60 7.33
N ASP A 292 31.88 -0.26 6.44
CA ASP A 292 31.15 -0.68 5.23
C ASP A 292 29.80 -1.37 5.55
N MET A 293 29.61 -1.82 6.79
CA MET A 293 28.32 -2.31 7.28
C MET A 293 27.30 -1.18 7.45
N VAL A 294 27.72 -0.02 7.96
CA VAL A 294 26.84 1.15 8.14
C VAL A 294 26.30 1.64 6.79
N GLU A 295 27.13 1.66 5.74
CA GLU A 295 26.69 1.99 4.37
C GLU A 295 25.58 1.03 3.88
N ARG A 296 25.76 -0.29 4.08
CA ARG A 296 24.77 -1.31 3.70
C ARG A 296 23.47 -1.25 4.50
N TYR A 297 23.49 -0.81 5.75
CA TYR A 297 22.29 -0.68 6.58
C TYR A 297 21.55 0.66 6.36
N MET A 298 22.26 1.72 5.94
CA MET A 298 21.68 3.03 5.68
C MET A 298 21.05 3.12 4.29
N LYS A 299 21.69 2.50 3.29
CA LYS A 299 21.27 2.56 1.89
C LYS A 299 20.59 1.25 1.47
N VAL A 300 19.26 1.29 1.42
CA VAL A 300 18.42 0.14 1.07
C VAL A 300 18.38 -0.11 -0.43
N PHE A 301 18.49 0.95 -1.24
CA PHE A 301 18.47 0.91 -2.69
C PHE A 301 19.58 1.77 -3.29
N ASP A 302 20.05 1.39 -4.48
CA ASP A 302 21.06 2.14 -5.20
C ASP A 302 20.45 3.00 -6.31
N TYR A 303 20.59 4.31 -6.16
CA TYR A 303 20.17 5.32 -7.13
C TYR A 303 21.35 6.23 -7.41
N ASP A 304 21.61 6.46 -8.69
CA ASP A 304 22.55 7.47 -9.13
C ASP A 304 21.84 8.79 -9.41
N ALA A 305 22.43 9.88 -8.93
CA ALA A 305 22.02 11.22 -9.28
C ALA A 305 22.39 11.59 -10.72
N PRO A 306 21.63 12.50 -11.36
CA PRO A 306 22.12 13.20 -12.54
C PRO A 306 23.37 14.02 -12.21
N LEU A 307 24.30 14.11 -13.16
CA LEU A 307 25.38 15.08 -13.07
C LEU A 307 24.84 16.46 -13.47
N MET A 308 24.73 17.35 -12.49
CA MET A 308 24.08 18.66 -12.66
C MET A 308 24.72 19.50 -13.76
N GLU A 309 26.06 19.47 -13.88
CA GLU A 309 26.86 20.22 -14.86
C GLU A 309 26.43 19.99 -16.31
N ARG A 310 25.89 18.81 -16.62
CA ARG A 310 25.46 18.42 -17.97
C ARG A 310 23.95 18.20 -18.08
N SER A 311 23.21 18.53 -17.03
CA SER A 311 21.77 18.31 -16.99
C SER A 311 21.02 19.37 -17.78
N VAL A 312 19.88 18.98 -18.34
CA VAL A 312 18.95 19.88 -19.03
C VAL A 312 17.60 19.82 -18.32
N CYS A 313 16.99 20.98 -18.14
CA CYS A 313 15.69 21.14 -17.53
C CYS A 313 14.57 21.01 -18.57
N TYR A 314 13.60 20.15 -18.29
CA TYR A 314 12.40 19.99 -19.10
C TYR A 314 11.18 20.33 -18.27
N ARG A 315 10.29 21.19 -18.78
CA ARG A 315 8.98 21.41 -18.14
C ARG A 315 7.88 20.82 -18.99
N ASP A 316 7.05 20.00 -18.37
CA ASP A 316 5.84 19.51 -19.01
C ASP A 316 4.71 20.54 -18.95
N THR A 317 3.60 20.20 -19.61
CA THR A 317 2.38 21.01 -19.66
C THR A 317 1.68 21.14 -18.30
N ASN A 318 1.97 20.25 -17.35
CA ASN A 318 1.46 20.31 -15.98
C ASN A 318 2.35 21.14 -15.03
N GLY A 319 3.48 21.67 -15.52
CA GLY A 319 4.43 22.45 -14.73
C GLY A 319 5.44 21.61 -13.95
N ILE A 320 5.45 20.28 -14.11
CA ILE A 320 6.45 19.38 -13.53
C ILE A 320 7.79 19.67 -14.21
N LEU A 321 8.82 19.87 -13.40
CA LEU A 321 10.18 20.09 -13.86
C LEU A 321 11.00 18.80 -13.76
N TYR A 322 11.58 18.37 -14.87
CA TYR A 322 12.52 17.27 -14.94
C TYR A 322 13.95 17.80 -15.16
N ILE A 323 14.88 17.44 -14.28
CA ILE A 323 16.31 17.78 -14.40
C ILE A 323 17.03 16.53 -14.85
N LEU A 324 17.36 16.44 -16.14
CA LEU A 324 17.79 15.19 -16.77
C LEU A 324 19.24 15.24 -17.24
N ASP A 325 20.00 14.22 -16.86
CA ASP A 325 21.31 13.91 -17.41
C ASP A 325 21.14 13.01 -18.64
N ARG A 326 21.36 13.57 -19.83
CA ARG A 326 21.13 12.88 -21.11
C ARG A 326 22.07 11.71 -21.36
N GLU A 327 23.26 11.71 -20.76
CA GLU A 327 24.25 10.66 -20.97
C GLU A 327 23.99 9.46 -20.05
N LYS A 328 23.76 9.71 -18.76
CA LYS A 328 23.41 8.65 -17.80
C LYS A 328 21.96 8.19 -17.92
N LYS A 329 21.09 8.96 -18.57
CA LYS A 329 19.64 8.71 -18.66
C LYS A 329 18.99 8.58 -17.28
N VAL A 330 19.40 9.45 -16.36
CA VAL A 330 18.85 9.58 -15.00
C VAL A 330 18.47 11.04 -14.76
N GLY A 331 17.61 11.28 -13.78
CA GLY A 331 17.21 12.64 -13.46
C GLY A 331 16.29 12.74 -12.26
N TYR A 332 16.00 13.99 -11.89
CA TYR A 332 15.04 14.32 -10.85
C TYR A 332 13.74 14.83 -11.46
N SER A 333 12.62 14.46 -10.87
CA SER A 333 11.33 15.12 -11.07
C SER A 333 11.05 16.05 -9.90
N VAL A 334 10.53 17.24 -10.22
CA VAL A 334 10.22 18.30 -9.26
C VAL A 334 8.78 18.73 -9.52
N HIS A 335 7.87 18.25 -8.66
CA HIS A 335 6.42 18.42 -8.81
C HIS A 335 5.87 19.70 -8.19
N SER A 336 6.69 20.46 -7.46
CA SER A 336 6.28 21.71 -6.84
C SER A 336 7.48 22.65 -6.69
N ASP A 337 7.28 23.94 -6.93
CA ASP A 337 8.36 24.92 -7.01
C ASP A 337 9.13 25.08 -5.67
N TYR A 338 8.43 24.96 -4.53
CA TYR A 338 9.07 25.04 -3.20
C TYR A 338 10.14 23.96 -2.99
N LEU A 339 10.06 22.82 -3.70
CA LEU A 339 11.06 21.76 -3.62
C LEU A 339 12.44 22.26 -4.09
N LEU A 340 12.50 23.20 -5.02
CA LEU A 340 13.76 23.80 -5.45
C LEU A 340 14.46 24.53 -4.29
N ASP A 341 13.68 25.10 -3.36
CA ASP A 341 14.20 25.75 -2.15
C ASP A 341 14.49 24.73 -1.06
N THR A 342 13.62 23.73 -0.87
CA THR A 342 13.84 22.61 0.07
C THR A 342 15.15 21.89 -0.20
N TYR A 343 15.50 21.70 -1.47
CA TYR A 343 16.77 21.11 -1.89
C TYR A 343 17.87 22.15 -2.15
N ALA A 344 17.58 23.44 -1.96
CA ALA A 344 18.50 24.56 -2.15
C ALA A 344 19.24 24.54 -3.51
N ILE A 345 18.50 24.16 -4.57
CA ILE A 345 19.00 24.01 -5.95
C ILE A 345 18.40 25.04 -6.93
N ARG A 346 17.45 25.90 -6.51
CA ARG A 346 16.77 26.86 -7.41
C ARG A 346 17.73 27.63 -8.32
N ASN A 347 18.77 28.24 -7.73
CA ASN A 347 19.75 29.02 -8.48
C ASN A 347 20.51 28.15 -9.49
N ALA A 348 20.90 26.94 -9.09
CA ALA A 348 21.60 26.02 -9.97
C ALA A 348 20.71 25.62 -11.16
N VAL A 349 19.46 25.26 -10.88
CA VAL A 349 18.46 24.89 -11.89
C VAL A 349 18.22 26.02 -12.90
N TYR A 350 18.15 27.28 -12.46
CA TYR A 350 17.95 28.42 -13.35
C TYR A 350 19.16 28.74 -14.25
N THR A 351 20.33 28.19 -13.95
CA THR A 351 21.50 28.30 -14.83
C THR A 351 21.58 27.19 -15.88
N LEU A 352 20.79 26.12 -15.75
CA LEU A 352 20.78 25.02 -16.69
C LEU A 352 19.98 25.38 -17.96
N PRO A 353 20.34 24.81 -19.13
CA PRO A 353 19.52 24.90 -20.32
C PRO A 353 18.10 24.38 -20.05
N SER A 354 17.08 25.04 -20.58
CA SER A 354 15.68 24.67 -20.37
C SER A 354 14.91 24.51 -21.68
N ILE A 355 14.06 23.48 -21.74
CA ILE A 355 13.21 23.12 -22.89
C ILE A 355 11.80 22.85 -22.37
N ASN A 356 10.77 23.36 -23.04
CA ASN A 356 9.38 22.97 -22.74
C ASN A 356 9.02 21.75 -23.58
N ILE A 357 8.36 20.77 -22.96
CA ILE A 357 7.88 19.55 -23.62
C ILE A 357 6.37 19.45 -23.50
N SER A 358 5.76 18.86 -24.52
CA SER A 358 4.31 18.65 -24.63
C SER A 358 3.85 17.51 -23.74
#